data_AF-A0A2S3U9S6-F1
#
_entry.id   AF-A0A2S3U9S6-F1
#
_cell.length_a   1.000
_cell.length_b   1.000
_cell.length_c   1.000
_cell.angle_alpha   90.00
_cell.angle_beta   90.00
_cell.angle_gamma   90.00
#
_symmetry.space_group_name_H-M   'P 1'
#
loop_
_entity.id
_entity.type
_entity.pdbx_description
1 polymer ?
#
loop_
_entity_poly.entity_id
_entity_poly.type
_entity_poly.pdbx_seq_one_letter_code
_entity_poly.pdbx_strand_id
1 'polypeptide(L)'
;MKNTFLDQVKGSLIISCQALPDEPLHSSFIMSRMALAAKEAGAAGIRANSIVDIQAIQDEVDLPVYRPQQSRLSRFTRLHHPDY
;
A
#
# COMPACT_ATOMS: atom_id res chain seq x y z
N MET A 1 -14.68 16.47 15.04
CA MET A 1 -13.94 15.30 15.53
C MET A 1 -12.52 15.38 14.96
N LYS A 2 -11.48 15.20 15.78
CA LYS A 2 -10.10 15.14 15.28
C LYS A 2 -9.92 13.86 14.47
N ASN A 3 -9.31 13.95 13.28
CA ASN A 3 -9.06 12.78 12.44
C ASN A 3 -7.67 12.24 12.80
N THR A 4 -7.64 11.29 13.75
CA THR A 4 -6.41 10.74 14.34
C THR A 4 -5.44 10.22 13.28
N PHE A 5 -5.93 9.59 12.22
CA PHE A 5 -5.08 9.09 11.13
C PHE A 5 -4.44 10.25 10.36
N LEU A 6 -5.23 11.24 9.92
CA LEU A 6 -4.69 12.38 9.17
C LEU A 6 -3.69 13.18 9.99
N ASP A 7 -3.92 13.31 11.30
CA ASP A 7 -2.98 13.97 12.21
C ASP A 7 -1.67 13.18 12.34
N GLN A 8 -1.71 11.84 12.32
CA GLN A 8 -0.54 10.96 12.38
C GLN A 8 0.32 11.01 11.11
N VAL A 9 -0.29 11.07 9.93
CA VAL A 9 0.43 11.00 8.64
C VAL A 9 0.76 12.38 8.05
N LYS A 10 0.29 13.47 8.67
CA LYS A 10 0.49 14.83 8.16
C LYS A 10 1.98 15.18 8.04
N GLY A 11 2.41 15.59 6.85
CA GLY A 11 3.81 15.95 6.58
C GLY A 11 4.76 14.76 6.50
N SER A 12 4.24 13.54 6.50
CA SER A 12 5.01 12.31 6.43
C SER A 12 4.81 11.57 5.10
N LEU A 13 5.71 10.62 4.81
CA LEU A 13 5.62 9.79 3.62
C LEU A 13 4.76 8.55 3.88
N ILE A 14 3.84 8.28 2.96
CA ILE A 14 3.09 7.03 2.89
C ILE A 14 3.62 6.23 1.69
N ILE A 15 3.97 4.96 1.91
CA ILE A 15 4.48 4.09 0.85
C ILE A 15 3.38 3.14 0.37
N SER A 16 3.27 2.98 -0.95
CA SER A 16 2.29 2.09 -1.58
C SER A 16 2.90 0.71 -1.80
N CYS A 17 2.43 -0.28 -1.03
CA CYS A 17 2.86 -1.67 -1.12
C CYS A 17 1.77 -2.51 -1.80
N GLN A 18 1.78 -2.52 -3.13
CA GLN A 18 0.83 -3.26 -3.95
C GLN A 18 1.54 -3.84 -5.17
N ALA A 19 1.14 -5.05 -5.57
CA ALA A 19 1.57 -5.67 -6.81
C ALA A 19 0.39 -6.38 -7.49
N LEU A 20 0.23 -6.19 -8.80
CA LEU A 20 -0.81 -6.87 -9.60
C LEU A 20 -0.43 -8.34 -9.87
N PRO A 21 -1.39 -9.25 -10.15
CA PRO A 21 -1.11 -10.68 -10.36
C PRO A 21 -0.07 -11.00 -11.46
N ASP A 22 0.04 -10.12 -12.44
CA ASP A 22 0.96 -10.18 -13.59
C ASP A 22 2.33 -9.57 -13.29
N GLU A 23 2.49 -8.88 -12.16
CA GLU A 23 3.75 -8.26 -11.78
C GLU A 23 4.68 -9.27 -11.08
N PRO A 24 6.01 -9.19 -11.31
CA PRO A 24 6.97 -10.17 -10.80
C PRO A 24 7.05 -10.22 -9.27
N LEU A 25 6.61 -9.16 -8.58
CA LEU A 25 6.61 -9.06 -7.12
C LEU A 25 5.26 -9.47 -6.50
N HIS A 26 4.34 -10.05 -7.28
CA HIS A 26 3.04 -10.48 -6.77
C HIS A 26 3.15 -11.61 -5.74
N SER A 27 3.20 -11.22 -4.48
CA SER A 27 3.17 -12.12 -3.34
C SER A 27 2.90 -11.30 -2.09
N SER A 28 1.92 -11.73 -1.29
CA SER A 28 1.62 -11.10 0.00
C SER A 28 2.83 -11.11 0.93
N PHE A 29 3.65 -12.16 0.85
CA PHE A 29 4.92 -12.25 1.57
C PHE A 29 5.92 -11.20 1.11
N ILE A 30 6.08 -10.98 -0.20
CA ILE A 30 6.99 -9.93 -0.70
C ILE A 30 6.48 -8.54 -0.29
N MET A 31 5.17 -8.31 -0.36
CA MET A 31 4.57 -7.04 0.04
C MET A 31 4.73 -6.75 1.54
N SER A 32 4.65 -7.77 2.42
CA SER A 32 4.91 -7.57 3.85
C SER A 32 6.37 -7.19 4.11
N ARG A 33 7.33 -7.83 3.43
CA ARG A 33 8.75 -7.47 3.53
C ARG A 33 9.04 -6.07 2.96
N MET A 34 8.34 -5.67 1.91
CA MET A 34 8.43 -4.31 1.37
C MET A 34 7.87 -3.28 2.35
N ALA A 35 6.79 -3.60 3.07
CA ALA A 35 6.26 -2.75 4.12
C ALA A 35 7.20 -2.65 5.33
N LEU A 36 7.91 -3.73 5.69
CA LEU A 36 8.96 -3.68 6.70
C LEU A 36 10.09 -2.73 6.28
N ALA A 37 10.58 -2.84 5.04
CA ALA A 37 11.58 -1.91 4.51
C ALA A 37 11.07 -0.46 4.50
N ALA A 38 9.79 -0.25 4.16
CA ALA A 38 9.15 1.06 4.23
C ALA A 38 9.12 1.63 5.65
N LYS A 39 8.82 0.80 6.66
CA LYS A 39 8.90 1.17 8.07
C LYS A 39 10.32 1.57 8.46
N GLU A 40 11.32 0.78 8.08
CA GLU A 40 12.73 1.08 8.34
C GLU A 40 13.20 2.38 7.67
N ALA A 41 12.64 2.70 6.50
CA ALA A 41 12.88 3.95 5.79
C ALA A 41 12.15 5.17 6.41
N GLY A 42 11.34 4.98 7.46
CA GLY A 42 10.63 6.06 8.14
C GLY A 42 9.27 6.41 7.53
N ALA A 43 8.61 5.47 6.85
CA ALA A 43 7.23 5.67 6.41
C ALA A 43 6.29 5.82 7.61
N ALA A 44 5.31 6.72 7.49
CA ALA A 44 4.27 6.92 8.51
C ALA A 44 3.01 6.08 8.26
N GLY A 45 2.92 5.39 7.13
CA GLY A 45 1.77 4.56 6.79
C GLY A 45 1.97 3.79 5.49
N ILE A 46 1.16 2.74 5.32
CA ILE A 46 1.20 1.85 4.17
C ILE A 46 -0.14 1.86 3.44
N ARG A 47 -0.08 1.88 2.11
CA ARG A 47 -1.25 1.70 1.24
C ARG A 47 -1.19 0.33 0.58
N ALA A 48 -2.25 -0.45 0.71
CA ALA A 48 -2.37 -1.77 0.06
C ALA A 48 -3.81 -2.03 -0.42
N ASN A 49 -3.96 -2.86 -1.46
CA ASN A 49 -5.25 -3.14 -2.11
C ASN A 49 -5.76 -4.58 -1.95
N SER A 50 -4.93 -5.59 -1.70
CA SER A 50 -5.43 -6.95 -1.42
C SER A 50 -5.72 -7.12 0.06
N ILE A 51 -6.77 -7.88 0.43
CA ILE A 51 -7.07 -8.14 1.85
C ILE A 51 -5.95 -9.03 2.41
N VAL A 52 -5.47 -9.95 1.58
CA VAL A 52 -4.35 -10.85 1.91
C VAL A 52 -3.07 -10.06 2.14
N ASP A 53 -2.76 -9.07 1.29
CA ASP A 53 -1.58 -8.21 1.47
C ASP A 53 -1.71 -7.36 2.74
N ILE A 54 -2.89 -6.78 2.99
CA ILE A 54 -3.13 -5.97 4.19
C ILE A 54 -2.91 -6.79 5.45
N GLN A 55 -3.45 -8.01 5.51
CA GLN A 55 -3.25 -8.89 6.66
C GLN A 55 -1.76 -9.21 6.86
N ALA A 56 -1.07 -9.62 5.79
CA ALA A 56 0.36 -9.93 5.85
C ALA A 56 1.21 -8.72 6.26
N ILE A 57 0.84 -7.51 5.82
CA ILE A 57 1.51 -6.27 6.21
C ILE A 57 1.23 -5.95 7.69
N GLN A 58 -0.01 -6.10 8.15
CA GLN A 58 -0.39 -5.84 9.55
C GLN A 58 0.28 -6.82 10.52
N ASP A 59 0.55 -8.04 10.08
CA ASP A 59 1.26 -9.04 10.88
C ASP A 59 2.77 -8.71 11.00
N GLU A 60 3.34 -7.97 10.04
CA GLU A 60 4.77 -7.64 9.97
C GLU A 60 5.10 -6.24 10.53
N VAL A 61 4.23 -5.25 10.34
CA VAL A 61 4.45 -3.85 10.75
C VAL A 61 3.29 -3.26 11.55
N ASP A 62 3.64 -2.37 12.47
CA ASP A 62 2.73 -1.61 13.35
C ASP A 62 2.31 -0.25 12.78
N LEU A 63 2.55 0.00 11.48
CA LEU A 63 2.16 1.22 10.79
C LEU A 63 0.68 1.21 10.42
N PRO A 64 0.01 2.37 10.34
CA PRO A 64 -1.36 2.44 9.88
C PRO A 64 -1.44 2.04 8.40
N VAL A 65 -2.20 0.98 8.12
CA VAL A 65 -2.47 0.48 6.77
C VAL A 65 -3.84 0.96 6.32
N TYR A 66 -3.93 1.56 5.14
CA TYR A 66 -5.22 1.94 4.56
C TYR A 66 -5.44 1.34 3.18
N ARG A 67 -6.71 0.99 2.94
CA ARG A 67 -7.23 0.52 1.66
C ARG A 67 -7.98 1.68 0.99
N PRO A 68 -7.57 2.13 -0.21
CA PRO A 68 -8.36 3.10 -0.97
C PRO A 68 -9.64 2.43 -1.50
N GLN A 69 -10.75 3.17 -1.52
CA GLN A 69 -11.96 2.73 -2.22
C GLN A 69 -11.68 2.74 -3.72
N GLN A 70 -11.55 1.58 -4.34
CA GLN A 70 -11.41 1.45 -5.79
C GLN A 70 -12.79 1.64 -6.47
N SER A 71 -13.39 2.83 -6.37
CA SER A 71 -14.60 3.15 -7.12
C SER A 71 -14.23 3.35 -8.58
N ARG A 72 -14.45 2.31 -9.41
CA ARG A 72 -14.44 2.31 -10.88
C ARG A 72 -13.55 3.37 -11.54
N LEU A 73 -12.31 3.00 -11.85
CA LEU A 73 -11.52 3.71 -12.85
C LEU A 73 -12.09 3.41 -14.24
N SER A 74 -13.07 4.21 -14.68
CA SER A 74 -13.09 4.61 -16.08
C SER A 74 -11.95 5.62 -16.28
N ARG A 75 -10.95 5.19 -17.04
CA ARG A 75 -10.28 5.99 -18.08
C ARG A 75 -9.01 6.81 -17.78
N PHE A 76 -8.44 6.89 -16.57
CA PHE A 76 -7.25 7.77 -16.36
C PHE A 76 -5.92 7.13 -15.87
N THR A 77 -5.89 5.92 -15.32
CA THR A 77 -4.63 5.24 -14.94
C THR A 77 -4.25 4.04 -15.83
N ARG A 78 -4.94 3.87 -16.97
CA ARG A 78 -4.57 2.89 -18.02
C ARG A 78 -3.78 3.54 -19.17
N LEU A 79 -2.95 4.53 -18.86
CA LEU A 79 -1.93 5.01 -19.79
C LEU A 79 -0.58 4.53 -19.23
N HIS A 80 0.10 3.66 -19.99
CA HIS A 80 1.38 2.99 -19.71
C HIS A 80 1.32 1.62 -19.02
N HIS A 81 0.80 0.63 -19.74
CA HIS A 81 1.61 -0.52 -20.19
C HIS A 81 0.85 -1.24 -21.32
N PRO A 82 0.99 -0.81 -22.59
CA PRO A 82 0.88 -1.76 -23.68
C PRO A 82 2.15 -2.62 -23.63
N ASP A 83 2.00 -3.92 -23.84
CA ASP A 83 3.08 -4.86 -24.07
C ASP A 83 3.95 -5.17 -22.84
N TYR A 84 3.48 -6.09 -21.98
CA TYR A 84 4.17 -7.32 -21.59
C TYR A 84 3.14 -8.32 -21.04
#